data_AF-A0A553SPG8-F1
#
_entry.id   AF-A0A553SPG8-F1
#
_cell.length_a   1.000
_cell.length_b   1.000
_cell.length_c   1.000
_cell.angle_alpha   90.00
_cell.angle_beta   90.00
_cell.angle_gamma   90.00
#
_symmetry.space_group_name_H-M   'P 1'
#
loop_
_entity.id
_entity.type
_entity.pdbx_description
1 polymer ?
#
loop_
_entity_poly.entity_id
_entity_poly.type
_entity_poly.pdbx_seq_one_letter_code
_entity_poly.pdbx_strand_id
1 'polypeptide(L)'
;MSYFKLIFLMVLLITSLKPDTRLDIASIASAEGAQAIPAASPQTGRPIRLNVPLIKQNPDLKYGCEVTSLAMVLQYAGVKVTKMDLYKKVAKDSDPLVKKHGDIISWGDPAVGFVGDMTGRSSGYAVFDQPIEDLVNHYLPERAVNLTNLSFSAVEKHVSDGFPVVVWTTGDYRLPDRWESWEHKGRTIKTPLDLHAVVLVGYDNNYVYLNDPLSGRKNVKVNKTRFIKSWAALKNRAVSYR
;
A
#
# COMPACT_ATOMS: atom_id res chain seq x y z
N MET A 1 -44.68 -3.38 25.14
CA MET A 1 -45.51 -4.45 24.53
C MET A 1 -45.89 -3.98 23.14
N SER A 2 -45.17 -4.47 22.13
CA SER A 2 -45.65 -5.51 21.21
C SER A 2 -46.37 -4.89 20.01
N TYR A 3 -45.70 -4.87 18.85
CA TYR A 3 -46.39 -5.10 17.58
C TYR A 3 -45.56 -6.12 16.78
N PHE A 4 -46.16 -7.29 16.67
CA PHE A 4 -45.66 -8.48 16.01
C PHE A 4 -46.20 -8.51 14.57
N LYS A 5 -45.30 -8.88 13.65
CA LYS A 5 -45.47 -9.57 12.35
C LYS A 5 -46.89 -9.69 11.76
N LEU A 6 -47.00 -9.34 10.48
CA LEU A 6 -47.87 -10.05 9.54
C LEU A 6 -47.20 -10.17 8.16
N ILE A 7 -46.76 -11.38 7.82
CA ILE A 7 -46.36 -11.83 6.48
C ILE A 7 -47.12 -13.14 6.25
N PHE A 8 -48.00 -13.20 5.25
CA PHE A 8 -48.19 -14.38 4.39
C PHE A 8 -49.22 -14.13 3.28
N LEU A 9 -48.82 -14.28 2.02
CA LEU A 9 -49.65 -14.75 0.89
C LEU A 9 -48.67 -15.12 -0.25
N MET A 10 -48.34 -16.40 -0.42
CA MET A 10 -48.95 -17.38 -1.34
C MET A 10 -48.64 -17.09 -2.82
N VAL A 11 -47.91 -17.99 -3.47
CA VAL A 11 -48.30 -18.81 -4.65
C VAL A 11 -47.03 -19.55 -5.14
N LEU A 12 -47.02 -20.87 -5.03
CA LEU A 12 -46.11 -21.75 -5.77
C LEU A 12 -46.98 -22.74 -6.55
N LEU A 13 -46.92 -22.70 -7.88
CA LEU A 13 -47.45 -23.74 -8.76
C LEU A 13 -46.27 -24.29 -9.56
N ILE A 14 -45.87 -25.54 -9.29
CA ILE A 14 -44.96 -26.29 -10.16
C ILE A 14 -45.58 -27.68 -10.33
N THR A 15 -46.01 -27.97 -11.55
CA THR A 15 -46.30 -29.32 -12.07
C THR A 15 -45.71 -29.36 -13.48
N SER A 16 -44.63 -30.11 -13.72
CA SER A 16 -44.62 -31.53 -14.11
C SER A 16 -44.32 -31.68 -15.61
N LEU A 17 -43.11 -32.13 -15.96
CA LEU A 17 -42.84 -32.86 -17.21
C LEU A 17 -41.82 -33.99 -16.96
N LYS A 18 -42.15 -35.16 -17.53
CA LYS A 18 -41.52 -36.49 -17.38
C LYS A 18 -40.21 -36.65 -18.19
N PRO A 19 -39.40 -37.69 -17.90
CA PRO A 19 -38.12 -37.95 -18.57
C PRO A 19 -38.24 -38.88 -19.80
N ASP A 20 -37.11 -39.04 -20.49
CA ASP A 20 -36.70 -40.06 -21.47
C ASP A 20 -36.94 -39.79 -22.97
N THR A 21 -35.85 -39.48 -23.69
CA THR A 21 -35.42 -40.26 -24.87
C THR A 21 -33.91 -40.07 -25.10
N ARG A 22 -33.21 -41.16 -25.41
CA ARG A 22 -31.77 -41.23 -25.72
C ARG A 22 -31.60 -41.51 -27.22
N LEU A 23 -30.44 -41.08 -27.76
CA LEU A 23 -29.85 -41.37 -29.09
C LEU A 23 -30.39 -40.48 -30.24
N ASP A 24 -29.60 -39.90 -31.15
CA ASP A 24 -28.45 -40.44 -31.86
C ASP A 24 -27.34 -39.40 -32.19
N ILE A 25 -26.10 -39.87 -32.20
CA ILE A 25 -24.89 -39.18 -32.67
C ILE A 25 -24.66 -39.59 -34.12
N ALA A 26 -25.04 -38.73 -35.07
CA ALA A 26 -24.46 -38.57 -36.42
C ALA A 26 -25.43 -37.73 -37.25
N SER A 27 -24.90 -36.86 -38.11
CA SER A 27 -25.63 -35.90 -38.97
C SER A 27 -26.11 -34.64 -38.24
N ILE A 28 -25.27 -33.60 -38.25
CA ILE A 28 -25.52 -32.37 -39.02
C ILE A 28 -24.14 -31.71 -39.22
N ALA A 29 -23.62 -31.79 -40.44
CA ALA A 29 -22.58 -30.88 -40.90
C ALA A 29 -23.26 -29.69 -41.59
N SER A 30 -22.70 -28.50 -41.35
CA SER A 30 -22.85 -27.25 -42.09
C SER A 30 -24.15 -26.47 -41.98
N ALA A 31 -24.11 -25.41 -41.16
CA ALA A 31 -24.59 -24.09 -41.56
C ALA A 31 -23.80 -22.99 -40.82
N GLU A 32 -23.48 -21.93 -41.53
CA GLU A 32 -22.60 -20.81 -41.17
C GLU A 32 -22.87 -20.10 -39.82
N GLY A 33 -21.79 -19.54 -39.27
CA GLY A 33 -21.79 -18.10 -39.03
C GLY A 33 -22.15 -17.58 -37.64
N ALA A 34 -21.57 -18.13 -36.57
CA ALA A 34 -21.47 -17.41 -35.29
C ALA A 34 -19.99 -17.06 -35.04
N GLN A 35 -19.57 -15.89 -35.53
CA GLN A 35 -18.34 -15.27 -35.04
C GLN A 35 -18.54 -15.01 -33.55
N ALA A 36 -17.83 -15.77 -32.71
CA ALA A 36 -17.70 -15.46 -31.31
C ALA A 36 -17.18 -14.02 -31.20
N ILE A 37 -17.98 -13.14 -30.59
CA ILE A 37 -17.54 -11.81 -30.20
C ILE A 37 -16.28 -12.01 -29.37
N PRO A 38 -15.11 -11.45 -29.76
CA PRO A 38 -13.95 -11.51 -28.92
C PRO A 38 -14.33 -10.87 -27.59
N ALA A 39 -14.26 -11.64 -26.51
CA ALA A 39 -14.35 -11.10 -25.16
C ALA A 39 -13.35 -9.94 -25.10
N ALA A 40 -13.86 -8.73 -24.87
CA ALA A 40 -13.04 -7.55 -24.77
C ALA A 40 -11.93 -7.86 -23.75
N SER A 41 -10.68 -7.83 -24.21
CA SER A 41 -9.53 -7.89 -23.32
C SER A 41 -9.71 -6.81 -22.25
N PRO A 42 -9.38 -7.09 -20.97
CA PRO A 42 -9.46 -6.07 -19.93
C PRO A 42 -8.70 -4.85 -20.41
N GLN A 43 -9.39 -3.71 -20.51
CA GLN A 43 -8.78 -2.49 -21.01
C GLN A 43 -7.55 -2.19 -20.16
N THR A 44 -6.40 -2.27 -20.81
CA THR A 44 -5.10 -1.97 -20.24
C THR A 44 -5.12 -0.53 -19.75
N GLY A 45 -4.96 -0.35 -18.44
CA GLY A 45 -5.00 0.97 -17.82
C GLY A 45 -4.00 1.90 -18.52
N ARG A 46 -4.47 3.06 -18.98
CA ARG A 46 -3.58 4.06 -19.58
C ARG A 46 -2.42 4.34 -18.61
N PRO A 47 -1.19 4.51 -19.10
CA PRO A 47 -0.08 4.87 -18.22
C PRO A 47 -0.39 6.17 -17.48
N ILE A 48 -0.32 6.15 -16.15
CA ILE A 48 -0.58 7.31 -15.29
C ILE A 48 0.72 7.72 -14.63
N ARG A 49 0.97 9.03 -14.59
CA ARG A 49 2.11 9.64 -13.89
C ARG A 49 1.70 11.01 -13.35
N LEU A 50 1.62 11.10 -12.03
CA LEU A 50 1.35 12.32 -11.29
C LEU A 50 2.63 13.15 -11.16
N ASN A 51 2.52 14.47 -11.31
CA ASN A 51 3.66 15.37 -11.21
C ASN A 51 3.93 15.79 -9.75
N VAL A 52 4.29 14.82 -8.90
CA VAL A 52 4.59 15.07 -7.48
C VAL A 52 5.97 15.74 -7.32
N PRO A 53 6.14 16.74 -6.44
CA PRO A 53 7.46 17.29 -6.14
C PRO A 53 8.41 16.21 -5.61
N LEU A 54 9.71 16.37 -5.87
CA LEU A 54 10.73 15.49 -5.32
C LEU A 54 11.43 16.20 -4.15
N ILE A 55 11.52 15.53 -3.01
CA ILE A 55 12.26 16.00 -1.84
C ILE A 55 13.24 14.90 -1.42
N LYS A 56 14.51 15.27 -1.20
CA LYS A 56 15.53 14.34 -0.71
C LYS A 56 15.52 14.32 0.82
N GLN A 57 15.68 13.14 1.43
CA GLN A 57 15.76 13.02 2.89
C GLN A 57 17.11 13.52 3.43
N ASN A 58 18.18 13.24 2.69
CA ASN A 58 19.55 13.61 3.04
C ASN A 58 19.88 15.06 2.63
N PRO A 59 20.82 15.73 3.33
CA PRO A 59 21.64 15.21 4.44
C PRO A 59 20.95 15.18 5.81
N ASP A 60 19.79 15.80 5.95
CA ASP A 60 19.21 16.10 7.28
C ASP A 60 18.67 14.87 8.03
N LEU A 61 18.06 13.93 7.30
CA LEU A 61 17.33 12.80 7.87
C LEU A 61 17.75 11.48 7.23
N LYS A 62 18.84 10.88 7.75
CA LYS A 62 19.37 9.59 7.28
C LYS A 62 18.31 8.49 7.23
N TYR A 63 17.39 8.46 8.19
CA TYR A 63 16.30 7.47 8.28
C TYR A 63 14.91 8.13 8.09
N GLY A 64 14.83 9.26 7.39
CA GLY A 64 13.59 10.03 7.25
C GLY A 64 12.77 9.73 6.00
N CYS A 65 12.81 8.51 5.48
CA CYS A 65 12.16 8.17 4.21
C CYS A 65 10.64 8.36 4.24
N GLU A 66 9.98 8.04 5.34
CA GLU A 66 8.52 8.11 5.53
C GLU A 66 8.06 9.56 5.60
N VAL A 67 8.66 10.36 6.49
CA VAL A 67 8.29 11.78 6.63
C VAL A 67 8.66 12.59 5.40
N THR A 68 9.75 12.24 4.70
CA THR A 68 10.12 12.91 3.46
C THR A 68 9.17 12.54 2.32
N SER A 69 8.76 11.26 2.24
CA SER A 69 7.73 10.82 1.30
C SER A 69 6.38 11.47 1.57
N LEU A 70 5.98 11.55 2.83
CA LEU A 70 4.76 12.25 3.22
C LEU A 70 4.82 13.74 2.87
N ALA A 71 5.96 14.42 3.05
CA ALA A 71 6.11 15.81 2.64
C ALA A 71 5.82 16.01 1.14
N MET A 72 6.29 15.08 0.28
CA MET A 72 6.00 15.12 -1.15
C MET A 72 4.50 14.98 -1.44
N VAL A 73 3.82 14.04 -0.76
CA VAL A 73 2.38 13.82 -0.89
C VAL A 73 1.57 15.03 -0.41
N LEU A 74 1.89 15.59 0.76
CA LEU A 74 1.20 16.75 1.32
C LEU A 74 1.44 18.02 0.48
N GLN A 75 2.65 18.24 -0.04
CA GLN A 75 2.91 19.35 -0.95
C GLN A 75 2.12 19.23 -2.26
N TYR A 76 1.98 18.01 -2.79
CA TYR A 76 1.12 17.77 -3.95
C TYR A 76 -0.36 18.05 -3.66
N ALA A 77 -0.80 17.82 -2.42
CA ALA A 77 -2.12 18.20 -1.93
C ALA A 77 -2.31 19.72 -1.71
N GLY A 78 -1.28 20.54 -1.94
CA GLY A 78 -1.30 21.99 -1.74
C GLY A 78 -0.92 22.46 -0.33
N VAL A 79 -0.47 21.55 0.55
CA VAL A 79 -0.05 21.90 1.92
C VAL A 79 1.37 22.46 1.91
N LYS A 80 1.56 23.63 2.52
CA LYS A 80 2.89 24.23 2.73
C LYS A 80 3.58 23.59 3.94
N VAL A 81 4.30 22.49 3.72
CA VAL A 81 5.00 21.76 4.78
C VAL A 81 6.38 21.28 4.31
N THR A 82 7.35 21.20 5.21
CA THR A 82 8.68 20.63 4.94
C THR A 82 8.85 19.25 5.58
N LYS A 83 9.82 18.46 5.11
CA LYS A 83 10.22 17.21 5.79
C LYS A 83 10.62 17.45 7.26
N MET A 84 11.17 18.63 7.57
CA MET A 84 11.61 18.98 8.93
C MET A 84 10.43 19.34 9.83
N ASP A 85 9.33 19.86 9.28
CA ASP A 85 8.09 20.02 10.01
C ASP A 85 7.55 18.65 10.40
N LEU A 86 7.44 17.73 9.44
CA LEU A 86 6.94 16.37 9.70
C LEU A 86 7.83 15.60 10.67
N TYR A 87 9.16 15.68 10.55
CA TYR A 87 10.11 15.13 11.52
C TYR A 87 9.86 15.61 12.96
N LYS A 88 9.48 16.87 13.14
CA LYS A 88 9.20 17.44 14.46
C LYS A 88 7.84 16.98 15.01
N LYS A 89 6.84 16.77 14.15
CA LYS A 89 5.47 16.43 14.54
C LYS A 89 5.18 14.93 14.61
N VAL A 90 5.92 14.09 13.88
CA VAL A 90 5.68 12.63 13.88
C VAL A 90 5.77 12.09 15.30
N ALA A 91 4.86 11.18 15.66
CA ALA A 91 4.96 10.44 16.91
C ALA A 91 6.31 9.69 16.96
N LYS A 92 6.86 9.53 18.16
CA LYS A 92 8.14 8.85 18.39
C LYS A 92 7.96 7.81 19.47
N ASP A 93 8.57 6.66 19.25
CA ASP A 93 8.76 5.67 20.31
C ASP A 93 10.23 5.75 20.75
N SER A 94 10.42 6.21 21.99
CA SER A 94 11.73 6.46 22.59
C SER A 94 12.26 5.28 23.40
N ASP A 95 11.59 4.11 23.38
CA ASP A 95 12.09 2.94 24.08
C ASP A 95 13.50 2.57 23.53
N PRO A 96 14.48 2.31 24.41
CA PRO A 96 15.88 2.27 24.02
C PRO A 96 16.22 1.02 23.20
N LEU A 97 17.22 1.15 22.34
CA LEU A 97 17.79 0.01 21.63
C LEU A 97 18.64 -0.84 22.58
N VAL A 98 18.21 -2.07 22.84
CA VAL A 98 18.96 -3.05 23.63
C VAL A 98 19.44 -4.18 22.73
N LYS A 99 20.75 -4.44 22.75
CA LYS A 99 21.39 -5.51 21.97
C LYS A 99 22.07 -6.54 22.87
N LYS A 100 22.06 -7.80 22.44
CA LYS A 100 22.81 -8.89 23.08
C LYS A 100 23.45 -9.76 22.00
N HIS A 101 24.77 -9.95 22.08
CA HIS A 101 25.55 -10.72 21.10
C HIS A 101 25.36 -10.28 19.63
N GLY A 102 25.06 -9.00 19.40
CA GLY A 102 24.82 -8.44 18.07
C GLY A 102 23.34 -8.32 17.71
N ASP A 103 22.48 -9.17 18.29
CA ASP A 103 21.04 -9.21 18.03
C ASP A 103 20.29 -8.10 18.77
N ILE A 104 19.25 -7.55 18.14
CA ILE A 104 18.33 -6.61 18.79
C ILE A 104 17.35 -7.42 19.64
N ILE A 105 17.39 -7.26 20.96
CA ILE A 105 16.49 -7.99 21.85
C ILE A 105 15.27 -7.17 22.27
N SER A 106 15.42 -5.84 22.38
CA SER A 106 14.31 -4.93 22.64
C SER A 106 14.57 -3.55 22.03
N TRP A 107 13.49 -2.92 21.56
CA TRP A 107 13.49 -1.57 21.01
C TRP A 107 12.06 -1.01 20.94
N GLY A 108 11.87 0.20 20.43
CA GLY A 108 10.55 0.81 20.22
C GLY A 108 9.69 0.07 19.18
N ASP A 109 8.40 0.40 19.16
CA ASP A 109 7.43 -0.10 18.19
C ASP A 109 7.16 0.92 17.07
N PRO A 110 7.54 0.63 15.81
CA PRO A 110 7.28 1.53 14.68
C PRO A 110 5.79 1.74 14.40
N ALA A 111 4.89 0.89 14.91
CA ALA A 111 3.45 1.11 14.85
C ALA A 111 2.97 2.20 15.83
N VAL A 112 3.74 2.50 16.88
CA VAL A 112 3.44 3.54 17.89
C VAL A 112 4.04 4.88 17.48
N GLY A 113 5.27 4.88 16.93
CA GLY A 113 5.95 6.08 16.49
C GLY A 113 7.29 5.77 15.85
N PHE A 114 8.00 6.80 15.37
CA PHE A 114 9.33 6.61 14.83
C PHE A 114 10.29 6.05 15.89
N VAL A 115 10.98 4.97 15.54
CA VAL A 115 11.89 4.25 16.44
C VAL A 115 13.33 4.71 16.25
N GLY A 116 13.94 5.20 17.32
CA GLY A 116 15.33 5.66 17.36
C GLY A 116 15.55 7.06 16.78
N ASP A 117 16.74 7.32 16.23
CA ASP A 117 17.14 8.65 15.73
C ASP A 117 17.05 8.77 14.21
N MET A 118 16.09 9.56 13.74
CA MET A 118 15.87 9.79 12.30
C MET A 118 17.03 10.52 11.61
N THR A 119 17.80 11.33 12.35
CA THR A 119 18.92 12.10 11.81
C THR A 119 20.13 11.23 11.49
N GLY A 120 20.23 10.07 12.13
CA GLY A 120 21.33 9.13 11.97
C GLY A 120 22.60 9.48 12.74
N ARG A 121 22.51 10.36 13.75
CA ARG A 121 23.59 10.56 14.74
C ARG A 121 23.71 9.35 15.66
N SER A 122 22.60 8.67 15.93
CA SER A 122 22.55 7.34 16.54
C SER A 122 21.71 6.36 15.72
N SER A 123 21.48 5.15 16.23
CA SER A 123 20.66 4.15 15.56
C SER A 123 19.21 4.63 15.44
N GLY A 124 18.69 4.61 14.21
CA GLY A 124 17.29 4.83 13.88
C GLY A 124 16.78 3.69 13.02
N TYR A 125 15.46 3.53 13.01
CA TYR A 125 14.80 2.52 12.20
C TYR A 125 13.78 3.12 11.25
N ALA A 126 12.53 3.24 11.69
CA ALA A 126 11.40 3.53 10.83
C ALA A 126 10.19 3.99 11.65
N VAL A 127 9.16 4.42 10.94
CA VAL A 127 7.79 4.55 11.44
C VAL A 127 6.84 3.84 10.47
N PHE A 128 5.79 3.19 10.99
CA PHE A 128 4.80 2.51 10.16
C PHE A 128 3.64 3.43 9.77
N ASP A 129 2.61 2.86 9.18
CA ASP A 129 1.50 3.57 8.54
C ASP A 129 0.62 4.35 9.52
N GLN A 130 0.31 3.84 10.72
CA GLN A 130 -0.61 4.53 11.62
C GLN A 130 -0.11 5.93 12.03
N PRO A 131 1.13 6.14 12.52
CA PRO A 131 1.58 7.50 12.84
C PRO A 131 1.71 8.41 11.61
N ILE A 132 1.85 7.84 10.41
CA ILE A 132 1.87 8.59 9.15
C ILE A 132 0.45 9.00 8.73
N GLU A 133 -0.54 8.14 8.92
CA GLU A 133 -1.96 8.46 8.76
C GLU A 133 -2.39 9.58 9.70
N ASP A 134 -1.98 9.50 10.98
CA ASP A 134 -2.25 10.54 11.98
C ASP A 134 -1.67 11.89 11.55
N LEU A 135 -0.47 11.89 10.96
CA LEU A 135 0.12 13.10 10.38
C LEU A 135 -0.66 13.60 9.16
N VAL A 136 -1.18 12.73 8.28
CA VAL A 136 -2.04 13.18 7.20
C VAL A 136 -3.25 13.91 7.77
N ASN A 137 -3.94 13.32 8.75
CA ASN A 137 -5.09 13.94 9.41
C ASN A 137 -4.74 15.25 10.15
N HIS A 138 -3.53 15.37 10.67
CA HIS A 138 -3.07 16.62 11.29
C HIS A 138 -3.01 17.79 10.28
N TYR A 139 -2.52 17.53 9.06
CA TYR A 139 -2.36 18.57 8.03
C TYR A 139 -3.56 18.70 7.08
N LEU A 140 -4.35 17.64 6.94
CA LEU A 140 -5.54 17.53 6.12
C LEU A 140 -6.63 16.81 6.95
N PRO A 141 -7.33 17.52 7.85
CA PRO A 141 -8.30 16.91 8.76
C PRO A 141 -9.35 16.06 8.04
N GLU A 142 -9.55 14.84 8.52
CA GLU A 142 -10.51 13.84 8.01
C GLU A 142 -10.27 13.38 6.57
N ARG A 143 -9.12 13.72 5.99
CA ARG A 143 -8.78 13.38 4.60
C ARG A 143 -7.80 12.23 4.49
N ALA A 144 -7.29 11.68 5.58
CA ALA A 144 -6.38 10.54 5.49
C ALA A 144 -7.06 9.32 4.88
N VAL A 145 -6.32 8.62 4.03
CA VAL A 145 -6.76 7.34 3.45
C VAL A 145 -5.67 6.31 3.71
N ASN A 146 -5.96 5.37 4.59
CA ASN A 146 -5.12 4.22 4.84
C ASN A 146 -5.53 3.06 3.91
N LEU A 147 -4.65 2.73 2.98
CA LEU A 147 -4.81 1.66 1.99
C LEU A 147 -4.06 0.39 2.43
N THR A 148 -3.52 0.35 3.66
CA THR A 148 -2.80 -0.80 4.19
C THR A 148 -3.68 -2.05 4.15
N ASN A 149 -3.09 -3.18 3.76
CA ASN A 149 -3.74 -4.48 3.56
C ASN A 149 -4.76 -4.56 2.41
N LEU A 150 -5.01 -3.49 1.65
CA LEU A 150 -5.80 -3.57 0.43
C LEU A 150 -4.99 -4.21 -0.72
N SER A 151 -5.66 -4.57 -1.81
CA SER A 151 -4.98 -5.07 -3.01
C SER A 151 -4.15 -3.97 -3.66
N PHE A 152 -3.07 -4.35 -4.37
CA PHE A 152 -2.29 -3.37 -5.13
C PHE A 152 -3.14 -2.66 -6.20
N SER A 153 -4.16 -3.33 -6.75
CA SER A 153 -5.11 -2.70 -7.68
C SER A 153 -5.94 -1.57 -7.04
N ALA A 154 -6.23 -1.65 -5.73
CA ALA A 154 -6.89 -0.55 -5.01
C ALA A 154 -5.94 0.65 -4.87
N VAL A 155 -4.65 0.38 -4.60
CA VAL A 155 -3.60 1.42 -4.56
C VAL A 155 -3.42 2.08 -5.93
N GLU A 156 -3.36 1.29 -7.00
CA GLU A 156 -3.31 1.77 -8.39
C GLU A 156 -4.54 2.61 -8.75
N LYS A 157 -5.74 2.17 -8.33
CA LYS A 157 -6.95 2.95 -8.52
C LYS A 157 -6.87 4.30 -7.81
N HIS A 158 -6.38 4.35 -6.57
CA HIS A 158 -6.22 5.60 -5.83
C HIS A 158 -5.27 6.57 -6.54
N VAL A 159 -4.15 6.06 -7.07
CA VAL A 159 -3.22 6.85 -7.90
C VAL A 159 -3.89 7.32 -9.20
N SER A 160 -4.72 6.49 -9.80
CA SER A 160 -5.48 6.85 -11.01
C SER A 160 -6.50 7.95 -10.78
N ASP A 161 -7.08 7.97 -9.59
CA ASP A 161 -8.01 9.01 -9.14
C ASP A 161 -7.27 10.34 -8.83
N GLY A 162 -5.94 10.38 -8.99
CA GLY A 162 -5.14 11.60 -8.92
C GLY A 162 -4.33 11.76 -7.62
N PHE A 163 -4.31 10.76 -6.74
CA PHE A 163 -3.75 10.87 -5.40
C PHE A 163 -2.48 10.02 -5.23
N PRO A 164 -1.30 10.62 -5.01
CA PRO A 164 -0.07 9.85 -4.80
C PRO A 164 -0.06 9.15 -3.44
N VAL A 165 0.64 8.02 -3.32
CA VAL A 165 0.58 7.14 -2.14
C VAL A 165 1.97 6.93 -1.56
N VAL A 166 2.14 7.13 -0.25
CA VAL A 166 3.34 6.67 0.48
C VAL A 166 3.25 5.16 0.65
N VAL A 167 4.27 4.42 0.24
CA VAL A 167 4.31 2.95 0.28
C VAL A 167 5.63 2.47 0.88
N TRP A 168 5.56 1.38 1.65
CA TRP A 168 6.74 0.75 2.27
C TRP A 168 7.26 -0.39 1.39
N THR A 169 8.58 -0.46 1.22
CA THR A 169 9.31 -1.40 0.36
C THR A 169 10.74 -1.54 0.90
N THR A 170 11.64 -2.23 0.20
CA THR A 170 13.08 -2.23 0.55
C THR A 170 13.83 -1.15 -0.23
N GLY A 171 15.03 -0.79 0.23
CA GLY A 171 15.86 0.24 -0.43
C GLY A 171 16.17 -0.03 -1.92
N ASP A 172 16.09 -1.28 -2.36
CA ASP A 172 16.32 -1.71 -3.75
C ASP A 172 15.07 -2.28 -4.44
N TYR A 173 13.91 -2.18 -3.78
CA TYR A 173 12.61 -2.63 -4.25
C TYR A 173 12.47 -4.15 -4.44
N ARG A 174 13.40 -4.96 -3.92
CA ARG A 174 13.37 -6.43 -3.98
C ARG A 174 12.76 -7.03 -2.71
N LEU A 175 12.65 -8.36 -2.67
CA LEU A 175 12.32 -9.05 -1.43
C LEU A 175 13.45 -8.82 -0.41
N PRO A 176 13.13 -8.56 0.86
CA PRO A 176 14.13 -8.38 1.90
C PRO A 176 14.89 -9.67 2.18
N ASP A 177 16.20 -9.55 2.37
CA ASP A 177 17.10 -10.64 2.74
C ASP A 177 17.65 -10.50 4.17
N ARG A 178 17.48 -9.34 4.82
CA ARG A 178 17.96 -9.04 6.17
C ARG A 178 16.82 -8.73 7.13
N TRP A 179 16.22 -9.80 7.65
CA TRP A 179 15.17 -9.74 8.67
C TRP A 179 15.76 -9.59 10.05
N GLU A 180 15.10 -8.79 10.89
CA GLU A 180 15.35 -8.73 12.32
C GLU A 180 14.05 -8.96 13.09
N SER A 181 14.20 -9.25 14.38
CA SER A 181 13.09 -9.26 15.31
C SER A 181 13.50 -8.83 16.70
N TRP A 182 12.64 -8.10 17.39
CA TRP A 182 12.85 -7.69 18.78
C TRP A 182 11.53 -7.73 19.56
N GLU A 183 11.66 -7.68 20.89
CA GLU A 183 10.53 -7.66 21.80
C GLU A 183 10.18 -6.21 22.22
N HIS A 184 8.89 -5.91 22.26
CA HIS A 184 8.35 -4.66 22.79
C HIS A 184 7.02 -4.92 23.52
N LYS A 185 7.03 -4.77 24.85
CA LYS A 185 5.84 -4.88 25.72
C LYS A 185 5.02 -6.16 25.49
N GLY A 186 5.69 -7.30 25.48
CA GLY A 186 5.15 -8.64 25.26
C GLY A 186 4.91 -9.02 23.80
N ARG A 187 5.24 -8.15 22.83
CA ARG A 187 5.01 -8.41 21.40
C ARG A 187 6.34 -8.55 20.65
N THR A 188 6.42 -9.55 19.78
CA THR A 188 7.53 -9.66 18.82
C THR A 188 7.25 -8.82 17.60
N ILE A 189 8.11 -7.85 17.34
CA ILE A 189 8.15 -7.11 16.08
C ILE A 189 9.12 -7.84 15.17
N LYS A 190 8.69 -8.18 13.94
CA LYS A 190 9.54 -8.82 12.91
C LYS A 190 9.46 -8.04 11.62
N THR A 191 10.59 -7.53 11.17
CA THR A 191 10.64 -6.57 10.06
C THR A 191 12.08 -6.46 9.53
N PRO A 192 12.29 -6.16 8.24
CA PRO A 192 13.63 -6.06 7.70
C PRO A 192 14.27 -4.69 8.00
N LEU A 193 15.60 -4.67 8.17
CA LEU A 193 16.35 -3.43 8.47
C LEU A 193 16.62 -2.56 7.24
N ASP A 194 16.42 -3.08 6.03
CA ASP A 194 16.52 -2.33 4.77
C ASP A 194 15.15 -1.78 4.33
N LEU A 195 14.18 -1.72 5.25
CA LEU A 195 12.90 -1.03 5.06
C LEU A 195 13.15 0.39 4.54
N HIS A 196 12.34 0.76 3.56
CA HIS A 196 12.33 2.04 2.90
C HIS A 196 10.90 2.49 2.64
N ALA A 197 10.69 3.79 2.50
CA ALA A 197 9.42 4.37 2.10
C ALA A 197 9.61 5.35 0.95
N VAL A 198 8.72 5.23 -0.04
CA VAL A 198 8.74 5.99 -1.29
C VAL A 198 7.34 6.45 -1.64
N VAL A 199 7.22 7.34 -2.62
CA VAL A 199 5.91 7.77 -3.13
C VAL A 199 5.62 7.09 -4.46
N LEU A 200 4.55 6.31 -4.53
CA LEU A 200 3.98 5.82 -5.77
C LEU A 200 3.26 6.97 -6.47
N VAL A 201 3.80 7.36 -7.63
CA VAL A 201 3.28 8.49 -8.42
C VAL A 201 2.65 8.05 -9.73
N GLY A 202 2.71 6.77 -10.06
CA GLY A 202 2.19 6.28 -11.32
C GLY A 202 2.47 4.81 -11.56
N TYR A 203 1.85 4.28 -12.61
CA TYR A 203 2.06 2.91 -13.07
C TYR A 203 1.65 2.76 -14.53
N ASP A 204 2.12 1.69 -15.15
CA ASP A 204 1.60 1.12 -16.40
C ASP A 204 1.44 -0.40 -16.22
N ASN A 205 1.15 -1.18 -17.27
CA ASN A 205 0.96 -2.63 -17.13
C ASN A 205 2.13 -3.37 -16.46
N ASN A 206 3.37 -2.92 -16.68
CA ASN A 206 4.58 -3.65 -16.31
C ASN A 206 5.41 -2.97 -15.22
N TYR A 207 5.19 -1.67 -14.98
CA TYR A 207 6.04 -0.87 -14.12
C TYR A 207 5.23 0.01 -13.16
N VAL A 208 5.86 0.30 -12.02
CA VAL A 208 5.49 1.41 -11.14
C VAL A 208 6.51 2.53 -11.30
N TYR A 209 6.07 3.75 -11.04
CA TYR A 209 6.88 4.96 -11.05
C TYR A 209 6.91 5.55 -9.64
N LEU A 210 8.12 5.72 -9.10
CA LEU A 210 8.34 6.08 -7.70
C LEU A 210 9.13 7.38 -7.59
N ASN A 211 8.75 8.25 -6.66
CA ASN A 211 9.67 9.28 -6.17
C ASN A 211 10.38 8.73 -4.94
N ASP A 212 11.71 8.66 -5.02
CA ASP A 212 12.54 8.03 -4.01
C ASP A 212 13.31 9.11 -3.22
N PRO A 213 13.01 9.31 -1.92
CA PRO A 213 13.65 10.34 -1.11
C PRO A 213 15.11 10.01 -0.75
N LEU A 214 15.51 8.74 -0.80
CA LEU A 214 16.86 8.29 -0.44
C LEU A 214 17.82 8.50 -1.61
N SER A 215 17.48 7.97 -2.79
CA SER A 215 18.30 8.20 -4.00
C SER A 215 18.11 9.62 -4.56
N GLY A 216 17.04 10.30 -4.19
CA GLY A 216 16.70 11.63 -4.68
C GLY A 216 16.38 11.62 -6.17
N ARG A 217 15.77 10.54 -6.66
CA ARG A 217 15.38 10.35 -8.05
C ARG A 217 13.86 10.41 -8.18
N LYS A 218 13.40 11.18 -9.17
CA LYS A 218 11.99 11.33 -9.52
C LYS A 218 11.61 10.30 -10.58
N ASN A 219 10.38 9.78 -10.53
CA ASN A 219 9.85 8.83 -11.53
C ASN A 219 10.73 7.58 -11.76
N VAL A 220 11.33 7.03 -10.70
CA VAL A 220 12.10 5.79 -10.76
C VAL A 220 11.20 4.67 -11.27
N LYS A 221 11.57 4.11 -12.42
CA LYS A 221 10.84 3.03 -13.07
C LYS A 221 11.25 1.68 -12.46
N VAL A 222 10.32 0.96 -11.85
CA VAL A 222 10.57 -0.32 -11.19
C VAL A 222 9.61 -1.39 -11.74
N ASN A 223 10.10 -2.60 -11.98
CA ASN A 223 9.27 -3.72 -12.41
C ASN A 223 8.15 -3.96 -11.37
N LYS A 224 6.90 -3.91 -11.82
CA LYS A 224 5.72 -3.95 -10.94
C LYS A 224 5.66 -5.23 -10.12
N THR A 225 5.83 -6.39 -10.75
CA THR A 225 5.76 -7.69 -10.04
C THR A 225 6.82 -7.80 -8.94
N ARG A 226 8.04 -7.33 -9.20
CA ARG A 226 9.10 -7.25 -8.18
C ARG A 226 8.69 -6.32 -7.04
N PHE A 227 8.22 -5.12 -7.37
CA PHE A 227 7.82 -4.12 -6.37
C PHE A 227 6.70 -4.64 -5.46
N ILE A 228 5.65 -5.24 -6.04
CA ILE A 228 4.52 -5.79 -5.28
C ILE A 228 4.98 -6.84 -4.27
N LYS A 229 5.96 -7.70 -4.63
CA LYS A 229 6.51 -8.69 -3.69
C LYS A 229 7.24 -8.03 -2.51
N SER A 230 8.01 -6.98 -2.78
CA SER A 230 8.71 -6.19 -1.74
C SER A 230 7.72 -5.49 -0.80
N TRP A 231 6.75 -4.80 -1.38
CA TRP A 231 5.65 -4.14 -0.65
C TRP A 231 4.84 -5.11 0.20
N ALA A 232 4.54 -6.30 -0.32
CA ALA A 232 3.84 -7.34 0.43
C ALA A 232 4.65 -7.90 1.61
N ALA A 233 5.97 -8.04 1.48
CA ALA A 233 6.83 -8.43 2.58
C ALA A 233 6.79 -7.43 3.75
N LEU A 234 6.50 -6.16 3.45
CA LEU A 234 6.34 -5.06 4.41
C LEU A 234 4.87 -4.76 4.73
N LYS A 235 4.05 -5.82 4.76
CA LYS A 235 2.65 -5.81 5.24
C LYS A 235 1.72 -4.93 4.42
N ASN A 236 1.99 -4.78 3.11
CA ASN A 236 1.11 -4.05 2.20
C ASN A 236 0.83 -2.60 2.66
N ARG A 237 1.75 -1.96 3.38
CA ARG A 237 1.49 -0.63 3.97
C ARG A 237 1.38 0.44 2.89
N ALA A 238 0.35 1.27 2.97
CA ALA A 238 0.09 2.32 2.00
C ALA A 238 -0.77 3.43 2.62
N VAL A 239 -0.30 4.68 2.59
CA VAL A 239 -1.01 5.83 3.17
C VAL A 239 -1.08 6.97 2.15
N SER A 240 -2.23 7.61 2.05
CA SER A 240 -2.48 8.75 1.17
C SER A 240 -3.54 9.69 1.79
N TYR A 241 -4.15 10.54 0.96
CA TYR A 241 -5.26 11.40 1.29
C TYR A 241 -6.36 11.34 0.22
N ARG A 242 -7.56 11.84 0.54
CA ARG A 242 -8.63 12.11 -0.43
C ARG A 242 -9.44 13.34 -0.07
#